data_AF-A0A7X7IYY9-F1
#
_entry.id   AF-A0A7X7IYY9-F1
#
_cell.length_a   1.000
_cell.length_b   1.000
_cell.length_c   1.000
_cell.angle_alpha   90.00
_cell.angle_beta   90.00
_cell.angle_gamma   90.00
#
_symmetry.space_group_name_H-M   'P 1'
#
loop_
_entity.id
_entity.type
_entity.pdbx_description
1 polymer ?
#
loop_
_entity_poly.entity_id
_entity_poly.type
_entity_poly.pdbx_seq_one_letter_code
_entity_poly.pdbx_strand_id
1 'polypeptide(L)'
;SDTRLDTVIDRAIREFEPHWQPQRGEIGRLVVFVVPLARQAGRPDDADRLTLLTAGYFYHMVRGGNGIPAMYRTDADLLPSSETLDRADLARTASAAKCDLCIILDPPEKKGSEAISGATVRAASPEPLSSQFCETVARELALRVGPAEVIDGLNVPAIRIRPPVMATAHGCFAPPPHRLMAERLYKAIAAFAAGRRESLVASRSTRWPQSAPSAVDLGAVRPMRPETERIMSIVRTIRPSGDLLLEQAAWFCDMFRRTSLTDTTTIYFEPQASIEGDGVVLRGATTAPALARTLERALKRAGIAEVRNEMRCLPEDGRLDGRRFAVVTVSTVRTYSTPSDLGNVQTQLLYGELLWLLDHCDGWYLAHASDGYWGWVRQEAVRVIDRQQFDSALNGLQAAVLRDIEVNGTRIPAGARLPLISQTPWSRSVRTPSGEVVEVQAGSIRVIDDLAMTRPLIMPALQMLYIPYVFGARSPLGLDCSGMVNNLFDRGGLPIARDATQQFLSGKLVATRWHRDTIRPGDRLYFLDSYGKIFHTGIAINSTHFVHASPPAVQISSLKKGDRLYVDRWYECFVGAKRP
;
A
#
# COMPACT_ATOMS: atom_id res chain seq x y z
N SER A 1 8.79 19.71 -29.14
CA SER A 1 8.65 18.56 -28.22
C SER A 1 7.82 18.92 -26.98
N ASP A 2 7.84 20.16 -26.48
CA ASP A 2 7.02 20.60 -25.32
C ASP A 2 5.54 20.83 -25.64
N THR A 3 5.18 21.42 -26.78
CA THR A 3 3.78 21.71 -27.15
C THR A 3 2.88 20.48 -27.22
N ARG A 4 3.43 19.31 -27.60
CA ARG A 4 2.69 18.04 -27.61
C ARG A 4 2.43 17.53 -26.19
N LEU A 5 3.39 17.71 -25.28
CA LEU A 5 3.24 17.30 -23.88
C LEU A 5 2.24 18.20 -23.16
N ASP A 6 2.34 19.52 -23.34
CA ASP A 6 1.40 20.48 -22.77
C ASP A 6 -0.03 20.21 -23.24
N THR A 7 -0.22 19.91 -24.54
CA THR A 7 -1.53 19.52 -25.08
C THR A 7 -2.09 18.26 -24.41
N VAL A 8 -1.23 17.27 -24.13
CA VAL A 8 -1.64 16.04 -23.44
C VAL A 8 -1.94 16.28 -21.97
N ILE A 9 -1.12 17.08 -21.27
CA ILE A 9 -1.35 17.49 -19.88
C ILE A 9 -2.68 18.23 -19.79
N ASP A 10 -2.92 19.22 -20.64
CA ASP A 10 -4.17 19.99 -20.64
C ASP A 10 -5.38 19.12 -20.96
N ARG A 11 -5.23 18.18 -21.90
CA ARG A 11 -6.28 17.20 -22.20
C ARG A 11 -6.57 16.31 -20.99
N ALA A 12 -5.54 15.78 -20.33
CA ALA A 12 -5.70 14.99 -19.12
C ALA A 12 -6.36 15.79 -17.99
N ILE A 13 -5.92 17.04 -17.77
CA ILE A 13 -6.53 17.96 -16.79
C ILE A 13 -7.96 18.32 -17.16
N ARG A 14 -8.37 18.35 -18.44
CA ARG A 14 -9.76 18.60 -18.83
C ARG A 14 -10.65 17.36 -18.73
N GLU A 15 -10.15 16.21 -19.18
CA GLU A 15 -10.92 14.95 -19.24
C GLU A 15 -10.95 14.19 -17.90
N PHE A 16 -10.01 14.46 -16.99
CA PHE A 16 -9.95 13.76 -15.71
C PHE A 16 -11.18 14.07 -14.85
N GLU A 17 -12.08 13.11 -14.66
CA GLU A 17 -13.21 13.30 -13.77
C GLU A 17 -12.77 13.02 -12.33
N PRO A 18 -12.78 14.01 -11.42
CA PRO A 18 -12.39 13.81 -10.04
C PRO A 18 -13.27 12.73 -9.44
N HIS A 19 -12.70 11.94 -8.54
CA HIS A 19 -13.48 10.97 -7.80
C HIS A 19 -14.63 11.70 -7.10
N TRP A 20 -15.87 11.28 -7.35
CA TRP A 20 -16.98 11.74 -6.53
C TRP A 20 -16.69 11.24 -5.11
N GLN A 21 -16.39 12.17 -4.21
CA GLN A 21 -16.17 11.85 -2.81
C GLN A 21 -17.49 12.01 -2.07
N PRO A 22 -17.86 11.01 -1.25
CA PRO A 22 -18.94 11.19 -0.31
C PRO A 22 -18.76 12.40 0.60
N GLN A 23 -19.85 13.07 0.98
CA GLN A 23 -19.77 14.10 2.01
C GLN A 23 -19.46 13.47 3.37
N ARG A 24 -18.53 14.09 4.10
CA ARG A 24 -18.07 13.58 5.39
C ARG A 24 -19.24 13.53 6.37
N GLY A 25 -19.57 12.32 6.86
CA GLY A 25 -20.63 12.11 7.84
C GLY A 25 -21.96 11.61 7.28
N GLU A 26 -22.10 11.48 5.96
CA GLU A 26 -23.30 10.93 5.29
C GLU A 26 -23.71 9.56 5.83
N ILE A 27 -22.73 8.69 6.10
CA ILE A 27 -22.97 7.36 6.68
C ILE A 27 -22.54 7.27 8.14
N GLY A 28 -22.09 8.36 8.78
CA GLY A 28 -21.59 8.33 10.16
C GLY A 28 -20.45 7.31 10.36
N ARG A 29 -20.11 6.96 11.61
CA ARG A 29 -19.08 5.93 11.91
C ARG A 29 -19.58 4.49 11.66
N LEU A 30 -20.50 4.29 10.70
CA LEU A 30 -21.03 2.96 10.38
C LEU A 30 -19.91 2.05 9.87
N VAL A 31 -19.83 0.85 10.42
CA VAL A 31 -18.95 -0.21 9.93
C VAL A 31 -19.64 -0.91 8.76
N VAL A 32 -19.10 -0.76 7.54
CA VAL A 32 -19.66 -1.42 6.35
C VAL A 32 -18.75 -2.55 5.91
N PHE A 33 -19.26 -3.77 5.95
CA PHE A 33 -18.52 -4.97 5.59
C PHE A 33 -18.85 -5.41 4.17
N VAL A 34 -17.82 -5.55 3.34
CA VAL A 34 -17.95 -5.86 1.91
C VAL A 34 -17.36 -7.22 1.62
N VAL A 35 -18.10 -8.05 0.90
CA VAL A 35 -17.77 -9.46 0.62
C VAL A 35 -17.75 -9.66 -0.89
N PRO A 36 -16.62 -9.41 -1.56
CA PRO A 36 -16.48 -9.74 -2.97
C PRO A 36 -16.50 -11.27 -3.17
N LEU A 37 -17.23 -11.75 -4.17
CA LEU A 37 -17.24 -13.15 -4.60
C LEU A 37 -16.63 -13.31 -5.99
N ALA A 38 -16.13 -14.51 -6.28
CA ALA A 38 -15.72 -14.91 -7.62
C ALA A 38 -16.77 -15.82 -8.28
N ARG A 39 -16.75 -15.94 -9.61
CA ARG A 39 -17.58 -16.94 -10.30
C ARG A 39 -17.06 -18.33 -10.00
N GLN A 40 -15.73 -18.50 -10.05
CA GLN A 40 -15.03 -19.73 -9.76
C GLN A 40 -13.86 -19.46 -8.83
N ALA A 41 -13.83 -20.15 -7.69
CA ALA A 41 -12.72 -20.03 -6.75
C ALA A 41 -11.40 -20.48 -7.39
N GLY A 42 -10.32 -19.72 -7.14
CA GLY A 42 -8.96 -20.07 -7.59
C GLY A 42 -8.66 -19.86 -9.09
N ARG A 43 -9.59 -19.30 -9.88
CA ARG A 43 -9.37 -18.97 -11.30
C ARG A 43 -10.06 -17.65 -11.67
N PRO A 44 -9.54 -16.50 -11.22
CA PRO A 44 -10.23 -15.22 -11.42
C PRO A 44 -10.23 -14.80 -12.90
N ASP A 45 -11.42 -14.45 -13.40
CA ASP A 45 -11.60 -13.83 -14.72
C ASP A 45 -11.75 -12.29 -14.62
N ASP A 46 -11.95 -11.63 -15.76
CA ASP A 46 -12.08 -10.16 -15.79
C ASP A 46 -13.30 -9.64 -15.01
N ALA A 47 -14.36 -10.44 -14.87
CA ALA A 47 -15.51 -10.06 -14.05
C ALA A 47 -15.18 -10.16 -12.56
N ASP A 48 -14.42 -11.18 -12.15
CA ASP A 48 -13.94 -11.31 -10.77
C ASP A 48 -13.00 -10.16 -10.39
N ARG A 49 -12.12 -9.75 -11.33
CA ARG A 49 -11.29 -8.54 -11.17
C ARG A 49 -12.13 -7.29 -11.03
N LEU A 50 -13.18 -7.13 -11.84
CA LEU A 50 -14.10 -5.99 -11.73
C LEU A 50 -14.83 -5.97 -10.38
N THR A 51 -15.23 -7.13 -9.85
CA THR A 51 -15.83 -7.26 -8.51
C THR A 51 -14.88 -6.76 -7.44
N LEU A 52 -13.62 -7.22 -7.46
CA LEU A 52 -12.62 -6.82 -6.47
C LEU A 52 -12.29 -5.33 -6.58
N LEU A 53 -12.12 -4.80 -7.79
CA LEU A 53 -11.89 -3.37 -8.03
C LEU A 53 -13.08 -2.52 -7.55
N THR A 54 -14.31 -2.99 -7.77
CA THR A 54 -15.53 -2.33 -7.29
C THR A 54 -15.58 -2.33 -5.76
N ALA A 55 -15.32 -3.48 -5.12
CA ALA A 55 -15.26 -3.61 -3.67
C ALA A 55 -14.17 -2.71 -3.06
N GLY A 56 -12.97 -2.68 -3.65
CA GLY A 56 -11.85 -1.81 -3.22
C GLY A 56 -12.18 -0.33 -3.32
N TYR A 57 -12.80 0.08 -4.44
CA TYR A 57 -13.23 1.47 -4.60
C TYR A 57 -14.33 1.81 -3.58
N PHE A 58 -15.33 0.94 -3.44
CA PHE A 58 -16.44 1.12 -2.52
C PHE A 58 -15.98 1.19 -1.05
N TYR A 59 -15.00 0.35 -0.65
CA TYR A 59 -14.33 0.40 0.65
C TYR A 59 -13.80 1.81 0.96
N HIS A 60 -13.10 2.43 0.00
CA HIS A 60 -12.57 3.78 0.19
C HIS A 60 -13.66 4.86 0.25
N MET A 61 -14.78 4.66 -0.46
CA MET A 61 -15.91 5.57 -0.38
C MET A 61 -16.57 5.55 0.99
N VAL A 62 -16.80 4.36 1.56
CA VAL A 62 -17.26 4.23 2.94
C VAL A 62 -16.36 5.02 3.89
N ARG A 63 -15.03 4.89 3.74
CA ARG A 63 -14.08 5.68 4.54
C ARG A 63 -14.21 7.19 4.31
N GLY A 64 -14.40 7.62 3.06
CA GLY A 64 -14.64 9.03 2.68
C GLY A 64 -15.89 9.63 3.32
N GLY A 65 -16.96 8.83 3.41
CA GLY A 65 -18.21 9.18 4.10
C GLY A 65 -18.14 9.21 5.62
N ASN A 66 -16.94 9.04 6.20
CA ASN A 66 -16.66 8.88 7.64
C ASN A 66 -17.09 7.53 8.24
N GLY A 67 -17.40 6.54 7.40
CA GLY A 67 -17.63 5.15 7.80
C GLY A 67 -16.35 4.38 8.07
N ILE A 68 -16.49 3.17 8.60
CA ILE A 68 -15.40 2.24 8.92
C ILE A 68 -15.56 1.04 7.97
N PRO A 69 -14.89 1.03 6.82
CA PRO A 69 -15.02 -0.11 5.92
C PRO A 69 -14.25 -1.32 6.45
N ALA A 70 -14.79 -2.50 6.22
CA ALA A 70 -14.11 -3.78 6.40
C ALA A 70 -14.40 -4.67 5.20
N MET A 71 -13.47 -5.54 4.83
CA MET A 71 -13.60 -6.37 3.62
C MET A 71 -13.28 -7.83 3.93
N TYR A 72 -14.08 -8.74 3.38
CA TYR A 72 -13.88 -10.17 3.50
C TYR A 72 -13.02 -10.68 2.35
N ARG A 73 -11.73 -10.94 2.66
CA ARG A 73 -10.67 -11.36 1.74
C ARG A 73 -10.38 -10.34 0.63
N THR A 74 -9.11 -10.01 0.42
CA THR A 74 -8.68 -8.97 -0.53
C THR A 74 -7.94 -9.52 -1.74
N ASP A 75 -7.61 -10.81 -1.74
CA ASP A 75 -6.84 -11.44 -2.80
C ASP A 75 -7.78 -12.12 -3.80
N ALA A 76 -7.67 -11.72 -5.08
CA ALA A 76 -8.54 -12.20 -6.16
C ALA A 76 -8.57 -13.73 -6.28
N ASP A 77 -7.42 -14.37 -6.05
CA ASP A 77 -7.25 -15.83 -6.16
C ASP A 77 -7.91 -16.59 -4.98
N LEU A 78 -8.20 -15.89 -3.87
CA LEU A 78 -8.78 -16.47 -2.65
C LEU A 78 -10.26 -16.08 -2.44
N LEU A 79 -10.83 -15.36 -3.41
CA LEU A 79 -12.26 -15.03 -3.38
C LEU A 79 -13.09 -16.32 -3.47
N PRO A 80 -14.00 -16.55 -2.52
CA PRO A 80 -14.89 -17.68 -2.62
C PRO A 80 -15.91 -17.45 -3.75
N SER A 81 -16.29 -18.54 -4.40
CA SER A 81 -17.53 -18.59 -5.17
C SER A 81 -18.74 -18.70 -4.25
N SER A 82 -19.94 -18.55 -4.81
CA SER A 82 -21.18 -18.78 -4.08
C SER A 82 -21.26 -20.15 -3.39
N GLU A 83 -20.64 -21.17 -4.02
CA GLU A 83 -20.64 -22.55 -3.53
C GLU A 83 -19.57 -22.80 -2.46
N THR A 84 -18.48 -22.03 -2.51
CA THR A 84 -17.31 -22.23 -1.63
C THR A 84 -17.24 -21.20 -0.51
N LEU A 85 -18.23 -20.31 -0.40
CA LEU A 85 -18.33 -19.32 0.67
C LEU A 85 -18.61 -20.03 2.01
N ASP A 86 -17.62 -20.02 2.90
CA ASP A 86 -17.82 -20.41 4.29
C ASP A 86 -18.69 -19.37 5.01
N ARG A 87 -19.97 -19.70 5.13
CA ARG A 87 -21.00 -18.87 5.75
C ARG A 87 -20.75 -18.62 7.23
N ALA A 88 -20.22 -19.61 7.94
CA ALA A 88 -19.93 -19.49 9.36
C ALA A 88 -18.72 -18.56 9.59
N ASP A 89 -17.70 -18.66 8.75
CA ASP A 89 -16.54 -17.76 8.79
C ASP A 89 -16.90 -16.32 8.42
N LEU A 90 -17.77 -16.15 7.42
CA LEU A 90 -18.29 -14.85 7.07
C LEU A 90 -19.00 -14.19 8.26
N ALA A 91 -19.89 -14.93 8.94
CA ALA A 91 -20.60 -14.44 10.11
C ALA A 91 -19.66 -14.06 11.26
N ARG A 92 -18.65 -14.90 11.56
CA ARG A 92 -17.63 -14.62 12.57
C ARG A 92 -16.83 -13.36 12.23
N THR A 93 -16.39 -13.22 10.99
CA THR A 93 -15.55 -12.10 10.55
C THR A 93 -16.34 -10.78 10.55
N ALA A 94 -17.60 -10.80 10.10
CA ALA A 94 -18.49 -9.65 10.18
C ALA A 94 -18.71 -9.20 11.64
N SER A 95 -18.90 -10.17 12.55
CA SER A 95 -19.06 -9.89 13.98
C SER A 95 -17.78 -9.30 14.60
N ALA A 96 -16.61 -9.86 14.29
CA ALA A 96 -15.31 -9.37 14.77
C ALA A 96 -15.02 -7.93 14.29
N ALA A 97 -15.43 -7.59 13.07
CA ALA A 97 -15.36 -6.24 12.53
C ALA A 97 -16.33 -5.26 13.23
N LYS A 98 -17.28 -5.76 14.03
CA LYS A 98 -18.40 -4.99 14.62
C LYS A 98 -19.24 -4.30 13.53
N CYS A 99 -19.50 -5.06 12.46
CA CYS A 99 -20.16 -4.64 11.23
C CYS A 99 -21.60 -4.15 11.45
N ASP A 100 -21.92 -2.92 11.01
CA ASP A 100 -23.28 -2.38 11.00
C ASP A 100 -24.09 -2.76 9.75
N LEU A 101 -23.43 -2.92 8.59
CA LEU A 101 -24.06 -3.28 7.31
C LEU A 101 -23.17 -4.25 6.53
N CYS A 102 -23.73 -5.35 6.02
CA CYS A 102 -22.98 -6.32 5.22
C CYS A 102 -23.46 -6.32 3.75
N ILE A 103 -22.53 -6.31 2.80
CA ILE A 103 -22.82 -6.33 1.37
C ILE A 103 -22.00 -7.44 0.72
N ILE A 104 -22.69 -8.38 0.10
CA ILE A 104 -22.10 -9.46 -0.67
C ILE A 104 -22.20 -9.10 -2.14
N LEU A 105 -21.07 -9.03 -2.84
CA LEU A 105 -20.98 -8.57 -4.21
C LEU A 105 -20.61 -9.73 -5.13
N ASP A 106 -21.58 -10.20 -5.92
CA ASP A 106 -21.37 -11.17 -6.98
C ASP A 106 -20.67 -10.52 -8.20
N PRO A 107 -19.95 -11.30 -9.01
CA PRO A 107 -19.50 -10.84 -10.33
C PRO A 107 -20.65 -10.45 -11.26
N PRO A 108 -20.46 -9.43 -12.12
CA PRO A 108 -21.41 -9.10 -13.19
C PRO A 108 -21.54 -10.28 -14.16
N GLU A 109 -22.57 -10.34 -15.01
CA GLU A 109 -22.71 -11.41 -16.02
C GLU A 109 -21.69 -11.28 -17.19
N LYS A 110 -21.50 -12.35 -17.97
CA LYS A 110 -20.73 -12.29 -19.22
C LYS A 110 -21.55 -11.57 -20.29
N LYS A 111 -20.91 -10.75 -21.12
CA LYS A 111 -21.53 -10.20 -22.35
C LYS A 111 -22.04 -11.35 -23.22
N GLY A 112 -23.32 -11.33 -23.60
CA GLY A 112 -23.92 -12.29 -24.55
C GLY A 112 -24.68 -13.48 -23.93
N SER A 113 -24.91 -13.50 -22.62
CA SER A 113 -25.84 -14.44 -21.97
C SER A 113 -27.29 -14.14 -22.39
N GLU A 114 -28.00 -15.11 -22.96
CA GLU A 114 -29.42 -15.00 -23.39
C GLU A 114 -30.42 -14.90 -22.21
N ALA A 115 -29.94 -14.88 -20.97
CA ALA A 115 -30.80 -14.69 -19.80
C ALA A 115 -31.26 -13.23 -19.69
N ILE A 116 -32.56 -13.01 -19.92
CA ILE A 116 -33.26 -11.76 -19.63
C ILE A 116 -33.05 -11.40 -18.14
N SER A 117 -32.36 -10.29 -17.84
CA SER A 117 -32.34 -9.58 -16.53
C SER A 117 -31.53 -10.11 -15.32
N GLY A 118 -30.24 -10.44 -15.48
CA GLY A 118 -29.41 -10.99 -14.39
C GLY A 118 -29.08 -10.09 -13.18
N ALA A 119 -29.25 -8.76 -13.27
CA ALA A 119 -28.87 -7.84 -12.19
C ALA A 119 -29.94 -7.80 -11.07
N THR A 120 -29.56 -8.24 -9.87
CA THR A 120 -30.50 -8.45 -8.76
C THR A 120 -29.91 -8.01 -7.43
N VAL A 121 -30.77 -7.72 -6.45
CA VAL A 121 -30.41 -7.58 -5.05
C VAL A 121 -31.34 -8.43 -4.19
N ARG A 122 -30.80 -9.04 -3.13
CA ARG A 122 -31.51 -9.98 -2.24
C ARG A 122 -31.16 -9.65 -0.79
N ALA A 123 -32.11 -9.81 0.12
CA ALA A 123 -31.81 -9.80 1.56
C ALA A 123 -30.99 -11.06 1.91
N ALA A 124 -29.93 -10.88 2.71
CA ALA A 124 -28.95 -11.93 3.02
C ALA A 124 -28.89 -12.30 4.51
N SER A 125 -29.80 -11.77 5.32
CA SER A 125 -29.84 -11.93 6.78
C SER A 125 -31.28 -11.91 7.28
N PRO A 126 -31.58 -12.58 8.41
CA PRO A 126 -32.92 -12.54 9.01
C PRO A 126 -33.22 -11.21 9.73
N GLU A 127 -32.25 -10.29 9.82
CA GLU A 127 -32.42 -9.01 10.50
C GLU A 127 -33.45 -8.13 9.76
N PRO A 128 -34.46 -7.53 10.45
CA PRO A 128 -35.58 -6.83 9.79
C PRO A 128 -35.22 -5.64 8.88
N LEU A 129 -34.09 -4.98 9.12
CA LEU A 129 -33.57 -3.92 8.27
C LEU A 129 -32.98 -4.46 6.96
N SER A 130 -32.65 -5.76 6.86
CA SER A 130 -32.11 -6.38 5.64
C SER A 130 -33.07 -6.27 4.45
N SER A 131 -34.37 -6.53 4.65
CA SER A 131 -35.39 -6.40 3.60
C SER A 131 -35.50 -4.95 3.11
N GLN A 132 -35.46 -4.01 4.05
CA GLN A 132 -35.58 -2.59 3.74
C GLN A 132 -34.30 -2.01 3.12
N PHE A 133 -33.14 -2.58 3.48
CA PHE A 133 -31.86 -2.28 2.86
C PHE A 133 -31.84 -2.78 1.41
N CYS A 134 -32.33 -4.00 1.18
CA CYS A 134 -32.52 -4.59 -0.14
C CYS A 134 -33.40 -3.71 -1.03
N GLU A 135 -34.57 -3.28 -0.56
CA GLU A 135 -35.48 -2.41 -1.32
C GLU A 135 -34.88 -1.05 -1.66
N THR A 136 -34.15 -0.45 -0.72
CA THR A 136 -33.49 0.84 -0.95
C THR A 136 -32.42 0.69 -2.03
N VAL A 137 -31.56 -0.32 -1.92
CA VAL A 137 -30.51 -0.57 -2.91
C VAL A 137 -31.10 -0.95 -4.28
N ALA A 138 -32.19 -1.72 -4.31
CA ALA A 138 -32.90 -2.05 -5.55
C ALA A 138 -33.35 -0.79 -6.29
N ARG A 139 -33.98 0.14 -5.57
CA ARG A 139 -34.47 1.41 -6.14
C ARG A 139 -33.32 2.27 -6.65
N GLU A 140 -32.30 2.50 -5.83
CA GLU A 140 -31.20 3.42 -6.16
C GLU A 140 -30.31 2.90 -7.30
N LEU A 141 -30.20 1.58 -7.44
CA LEU A 141 -29.42 0.94 -8.50
C LEU A 141 -30.25 0.48 -9.70
N ALA A 142 -31.58 0.68 -9.66
CA ALA A 142 -32.54 0.14 -10.63
C ALA A 142 -32.40 -1.38 -10.85
N LEU A 143 -32.22 -2.13 -9.76
CA LEU A 143 -32.10 -3.60 -9.74
C LEU A 143 -33.43 -4.27 -9.39
N ARG A 144 -33.59 -5.53 -9.80
CA ARG A 144 -34.72 -6.36 -9.38
C ARG A 144 -34.48 -6.94 -7.99
N VAL A 145 -35.51 -6.96 -7.15
CA VAL A 145 -35.47 -7.67 -5.86
C VAL A 145 -35.69 -9.17 -6.12
N GLY A 146 -34.72 -9.99 -5.75
CA GLY A 146 -34.82 -11.46 -5.80
C GLY A 146 -35.28 -12.06 -4.46
N PRO A 147 -35.55 -13.37 -4.41
CA PRO A 147 -35.91 -14.04 -3.16
C PRO A 147 -34.74 -13.97 -2.16
N ALA A 148 -35.07 -13.82 -0.88
CA ALA A 148 -34.09 -13.75 0.19
C ALA A 148 -33.21 -15.00 0.24
N GLU A 149 -31.92 -14.81 0.52
CA GLU A 149 -30.93 -15.88 0.66
C GLU A 149 -30.21 -15.70 1.99
N VAL A 150 -30.87 -16.16 3.06
CA VAL A 150 -30.42 -15.93 4.43
C VAL A 150 -29.14 -16.71 4.72
N ILE A 151 -28.15 -16.01 5.29
CA ILE A 151 -26.93 -16.61 5.82
C ILE A 151 -27.05 -16.76 7.33
N ASP A 152 -27.06 -18.00 7.80
CA ASP A 152 -27.17 -18.30 9.23
C ASP A 152 -26.04 -17.66 10.04
N GLY A 153 -26.39 -17.05 11.17
CA GLY A 153 -25.45 -16.38 12.08
C GLY A 153 -25.06 -14.95 11.68
N LEU A 154 -25.40 -14.49 10.47
CA LEU A 154 -25.17 -13.11 10.04
C LEU A 154 -26.26 -12.17 10.59
N ASN A 155 -26.17 -11.81 11.86
CA ASN A 155 -27.21 -11.03 12.58
C ASN A 155 -27.08 -9.50 12.39
N VAL A 156 -26.70 -9.07 11.20
CA VAL A 156 -26.55 -7.66 10.80
C VAL A 156 -27.40 -7.41 9.55
N PRO A 157 -27.87 -6.17 9.30
CA PRO A 157 -28.53 -5.85 8.04
C PRO A 157 -27.62 -6.21 6.86
N ALA A 158 -28.06 -7.16 6.02
CA ALA A 158 -27.21 -7.71 4.97
C ALA A 158 -27.94 -7.86 3.63
N ILE A 159 -27.23 -7.58 2.54
CA ILE A 159 -27.72 -7.78 1.17
C ILE A 159 -26.68 -8.48 0.31
N ARG A 160 -27.17 -9.19 -0.71
CA ARG A 160 -26.37 -9.75 -1.79
C ARG A 160 -26.75 -9.09 -3.11
N ILE A 161 -25.76 -8.57 -3.83
CA ILE A 161 -25.92 -7.77 -5.04
C ILE A 161 -25.21 -8.45 -6.21
N ARG A 162 -25.92 -8.60 -7.32
CA ARG A 162 -25.34 -8.88 -8.63
C ARG A 162 -25.41 -7.62 -9.50
N PRO A 163 -24.28 -6.98 -9.80
CA PRO A 163 -24.26 -5.74 -10.56
C PRO A 163 -24.54 -5.98 -12.05
N PRO A 164 -25.05 -4.97 -12.78
CA PRO A 164 -25.24 -5.04 -14.22
C PRO A 164 -23.89 -4.98 -14.95
N VAL A 165 -23.86 -5.46 -16.20
CA VAL A 165 -22.72 -5.25 -17.09
C VAL A 165 -22.68 -3.78 -17.51
N MET A 166 -21.61 -3.07 -17.15
CA MET A 166 -21.46 -1.65 -17.42
C MET A 166 -20.52 -1.40 -18.62
N ALA A 167 -20.94 -0.53 -19.55
CA ALA A 167 -20.11 -0.14 -20.68
C ALA A 167 -18.94 0.75 -20.24
N THR A 168 -17.77 0.59 -20.86
CA THR A 168 -16.63 1.51 -20.71
C THR A 168 -16.93 2.82 -21.43
N ALA A 169 -16.90 3.95 -20.70
CA ALA A 169 -17.09 5.28 -21.28
C ALA A 169 -16.04 5.58 -22.38
N HIS A 170 -16.41 6.37 -23.39
CA HIS A 170 -15.53 6.71 -24.51
C HIS A 170 -14.56 7.84 -24.13
N GLY A 171 -13.26 7.55 -24.09
CA GLY A 171 -12.20 8.53 -23.82
C GLY A 171 -10.99 7.88 -23.13
N CYS A 172 -9.76 8.32 -23.44
CA CYS A 172 -8.53 7.74 -22.85
C CYS A 172 -8.42 7.94 -21.33
N PHE A 173 -9.20 8.88 -20.76
CA PHE A 173 -9.17 9.22 -19.33
C PHE A 173 -10.56 9.18 -18.66
N ALA A 174 -11.55 8.54 -19.27
CA ALA A 174 -12.92 8.45 -18.72
C ALA A 174 -13.01 7.45 -17.54
N PRO A 175 -13.96 7.61 -16.60
CA PRO A 175 -14.11 6.72 -15.44
C PRO A 175 -14.33 5.25 -15.86
N PRO A 176 -13.61 4.30 -15.23
CA PRO A 176 -13.80 2.88 -15.53
C PRO A 176 -15.11 2.33 -14.90
N PRO A 177 -15.67 1.23 -15.43
CA PRO A 177 -16.96 0.67 -14.97
C PRO A 177 -17.04 0.33 -13.48
N HIS A 178 -15.97 -0.23 -12.90
CA HIS A 178 -15.92 -0.60 -11.48
C HIS A 178 -16.05 0.62 -10.54
N ARG A 179 -15.52 1.78 -10.95
CA ARG A 179 -15.66 3.04 -10.23
C ARG A 179 -17.13 3.48 -10.21
N LEU A 180 -17.80 3.49 -11.37
CA LEU A 180 -19.18 3.95 -11.46
C LEU A 180 -20.14 3.06 -10.65
N MET A 181 -19.91 1.74 -10.63
CA MET A 181 -20.69 0.82 -9.79
C MET A 181 -20.49 1.10 -8.30
N ALA A 182 -19.24 1.29 -7.86
CA ALA A 182 -18.93 1.60 -6.47
C ALA A 182 -19.57 2.93 -6.02
N GLU A 183 -19.56 3.94 -6.89
CA GLU A 183 -20.21 5.23 -6.61
C GLU A 183 -21.72 5.11 -6.42
N ARG A 184 -22.38 4.33 -7.28
CA ARG A 184 -23.82 4.08 -7.17
C ARG A 184 -24.14 3.27 -5.91
N LEU A 185 -23.35 2.25 -5.61
CA LEU A 185 -23.51 1.42 -4.40
C LEU A 185 -23.39 2.26 -3.13
N TYR A 186 -22.39 3.14 -3.06
CA TYR A 186 -22.25 4.05 -1.93
C TYR A 186 -23.46 4.97 -1.77
N LYS A 187 -23.94 5.60 -2.85
CA LYS A 187 -25.12 6.49 -2.78
C LYS A 187 -26.36 5.75 -2.26
N ALA A 188 -26.53 4.50 -2.66
CA ALA A 188 -27.64 3.67 -2.18
C ALA A 188 -27.58 3.42 -0.66
N ILE A 189 -26.37 3.21 -0.12
CA ILE A 189 -26.15 2.98 1.30
C ILE A 189 -26.28 4.28 2.10
N ALA A 190 -25.78 5.39 1.57
CA ALA A 190 -25.97 6.70 2.16
C ALA A 190 -27.46 7.06 2.25
N ALA A 191 -28.23 6.80 1.20
CA ALA A 191 -29.68 6.96 1.20
C ALA A 191 -30.36 6.08 2.26
N PHE A 192 -29.93 4.82 2.39
CA PHE A 192 -30.43 3.92 3.42
C PHE A 192 -30.10 4.42 4.84
N ALA A 193 -28.84 4.80 5.09
CA ALA A 193 -28.38 5.26 6.39
C ALA A 193 -29.05 6.59 6.82
N ALA A 194 -29.22 7.52 5.90
CA ALA A 194 -29.83 8.83 6.16
C ALA A 194 -31.27 8.70 6.70
N GLY A 195 -32.06 7.77 6.15
CA GLY A 195 -33.44 7.56 6.60
C GLY A 195 -33.59 6.77 7.91
N ARG A 196 -32.50 6.21 8.47
CA ARG A 196 -32.57 5.11 9.48
C ARG A 196 -31.49 5.16 10.56
N ARG A 197 -30.87 6.32 10.74
CA ARG A 197 -29.71 6.48 11.63
C ARG A 197 -30.00 6.06 13.07
N GLU A 198 -31.17 6.39 13.60
CA GLU A 198 -31.59 6.00 14.95
C GLU A 198 -31.77 4.48 15.08
N SER A 199 -32.42 3.84 14.10
CA SER A 199 -32.57 2.38 14.06
C SER A 199 -31.24 1.67 13.97
N LEU A 200 -30.28 2.19 13.20
CA LEU A 200 -28.93 1.64 13.09
C LEU A 200 -28.13 1.81 14.39
N VAL A 201 -28.23 2.96 15.07
CA VAL A 201 -27.57 3.20 16.36
C VAL A 201 -28.17 2.34 17.49
N ALA A 202 -29.50 2.18 17.51
CA ALA A 202 -30.17 1.29 18.46
C ALA A 202 -29.74 -0.17 18.23
N SER A 203 -29.80 -0.62 16.97
CA SER A 203 -29.35 -1.95 16.54
C SER A 203 -27.86 -2.16 16.87
N ARG A 204 -27.03 -1.12 16.72
CA ARG A 204 -25.60 -1.11 17.09
C ARG A 204 -25.37 -1.24 18.59
N SER A 205 -26.06 -0.45 19.40
CA SER A 205 -25.88 -0.43 20.85
C SER A 205 -26.29 -1.77 21.49
N THR A 206 -27.30 -2.43 20.93
CA THR A 206 -27.68 -3.80 21.29
C THR A 206 -26.59 -4.81 20.96
N ARG A 207 -25.86 -4.62 19.85
CA ARG A 207 -24.82 -5.56 19.39
C ARG A 207 -23.43 -5.30 20.00
N TRP A 208 -23.03 -4.05 20.25
CA TRP A 208 -21.65 -3.69 20.66
C TRP A 208 -21.55 -2.49 21.65
N PRO A 209 -21.68 -2.71 22.98
CA PRO A 209 -21.80 -1.62 23.97
C PRO A 209 -20.50 -0.87 24.42
N GLN A 210 -19.27 -1.25 24.03
CA GLN A 210 -18.00 -0.72 24.63
C GLN A 210 -16.95 -0.13 23.64
N SER A 211 -17.19 0.96 22.89
CA SER A 211 -16.18 1.47 21.92
C SER A 211 -16.03 2.99 21.79
N ALA A 212 -14.98 3.60 22.38
CA ALA A 212 -14.45 4.94 22.02
C ALA A 212 -12.97 5.17 22.49
N PRO A 213 -12.08 5.83 21.70
CA PRO A 213 -10.79 6.34 22.21
C PRO A 213 -10.40 7.78 21.82
N SER A 214 -9.45 8.39 22.57
CA SER A 214 -8.90 9.78 22.44
C SER A 214 -7.40 9.83 22.06
N ALA A 215 -6.83 11.03 21.80
CA ALA A 215 -5.51 11.27 21.18
C ALA A 215 -4.65 12.36 21.89
N VAL A 216 -3.32 12.32 21.73
CA VAL A 216 -2.33 13.34 22.18
C VAL A 216 -1.16 13.49 21.18
N ASP A 217 -0.53 14.68 21.16
CA ASP A 217 0.46 15.24 20.21
C ASP A 217 1.85 15.54 20.88
N LEU A 218 2.96 15.59 20.12
CA LEU A 218 4.35 15.81 20.60
C LEU A 218 5.27 16.56 19.60
N GLY A 219 6.17 17.43 20.09
CA GLY A 219 7.13 18.17 19.26
C GLY A 219 8.53 18.48 19.84
N ALA A 220 9.51 18.45 18.91
CA ALA A 220 10.86 19.07 18.80
C ALA A 220 12.12 18.50 19.52
N VAL A 221 13.24 18.43 18.77
CA VAL A 221 14.54 17.77 19.10
C VAL A 221 15.71 18.77 19.24
N ARG A 222 16.70 18.39 20.08
CA ARG A 222 17.83 19.18 20.64
C ARG A 222 19.24 18.65 20.20
N PRO A 223 20.34 19.41 20.44
CA PRO A 223 21.70 19.13 19.95
C PRO A 223 22.39 17.86 20.51
N MET A 224 23.41 17.35 19.78
CA MET A 224 24.13 16.11 20.09
C MET A 224 25.10 16.23 21.28
N ARG A 225 24.94 15.33 22.26
CA ARG A 225 25.69 15.26 23.53
C ARG A 225 26.90 14.28 23.46
N PRO A 226 27.81 14.23 24.46
CA PRO A 226 28.78 13.14 24.67
C PRO A 226 28.14 11.74 24.78
N GLU A 227 28.82 10.62 24.49
CA GLU A 227 28.17 9.29 24.43
C GLU A 227 27.49 8.87 25.76
N THR A 228 28.16 9.02 26.91
CA THR A 228 27.53 8.77 28.22
C THR A 228 26.33 9.69 28.45
N GLU A 229 26.44 10.96 28.06
CA GLU A 229 25.32 11.90 28.11
C GLU A 229 24.24 11.60 27.08
N ARG A 230 24.57 10.97 25.94
CA ARG A 230 23.60 10.49 24.93
C ARG A 230 22.85 9.31 25.49
N ILE A 231 23.53 8.34 26.11
CA ILE A 231 22.87 7.20 26.76
C ILE A 231 21.97 7.70 27.89
N MET A 232 22.48 8.58 28.76
CA MET A 232 21.66 9.19 29.82
C MET A 232 20.55 10.07 29.25
N SER A 233 20.77 10.74 28.12
CA SER A 233 19.73 11.49 27.43
C SER A 233 18.64 10.57 26.89
N ILE A 234 19.01 9.46 26.26
CA ILE A 234 18.06 8.47 25.72
C ILE A 234 17.26 7.87 26.88
N VAL A 235 17.94 7.43 27.96
CA VAL A 235 17.29 6.92 29.17
C VAL A 235 16.31 7.96 29.72
N ARG A 236 16.73 9.23 29.91
CA ARG A 236 15.85 10.31 30.40
C ARG A 236 14.71 10.67 29.45
N THR A 237 14.93 10.58 28.13
CA THR A 237 13.89 10.82 27.12
C THR A 237 12.82 9.74 27.19
N ILE A 238 13.22 8.49 27.39
CA ILE A 238 12.28 7.36 27.48
C ILE A 238 11.63 7.32 28.87
N ARG A 239 12.42 7.43 29.94
CA ARG A 239 12.00 7.39 31.34
C ARG A 239 12.64 8.54 32.14
N PRO A 240 11.89 9.63 32.39
CA PRO A 240 12.45 10.81 33.07
C PRO A 240 12.81 10.62 34.54
N SER A 241 12.19 9.66 35.25
CA SER A 241 12.37 9.47 36.69
C SER A 241 12.17 8.02 37.14
N GLY A 242 12.92 7.63 38.17
CA GLY A 242 12.82 6.33 38.85
C GLY A 242 13.45 5.18 38.07
N ASP A 243 13.88 4.15 38.80
CA ASP A 243 14.44 2.93 38.20
C ASP A 243 13.36 2.16 37.45
N LEU A 244 13.76 1.50 36.38
CA LEU A 244 12.93 0.64 35.54
C LEU A 244 12.68 -0.67 36.27
N LEU A 245 11.41 -1.04 36.41
CA LEU A 245 11.05 -2.39 36.88
C LEU A 245 11.34 -3.42 35.78
N LEU A 246 11.62 -4.66 36.14
CA LEU A 246 11.93 -5.72 35.17
C LEU A 246 10.81 -5.89 34.12
N GLU A 247 9.55 -5.77 34.54
CA GLU A 247 8.36 -5.86 33.69
C GLU A 247 8.29 -4.75 32.64
N GLN A 248 9.04 -3.67 32.82
CA GLN A 248 9.06 -2.52 31.93
C GLN A 248 10.18 -2.61 30.88
N ALA A 249 11.00 -3.66 30.90
CA ALA A 249 12.11 -3.84 29.97
C ALA A 249 11.67 -3.94 28.51
N ALA A 250 10.60 -4.70 28.21
CA ALA A 250 10.07 -4.83 26.85
C ALA A 250 9.58 -3.48 26.30
N TRP A 251 8.87 -2.70 27.13
CA TRP A 251 8.44 -1.34 26.78
C TRP A 251 9.64 -0.42 26.54
N PHE A 252 10.68 -0.50 27.38
CA PHE A 252 11.88 0.30 27.22
C PHE A 252 12.61 -0.02 25.90
N CYS A 253 12.68 -1.30 25.52
CA CYS A 253 13.25 -1.73 24.23
C CYS A 253 12.49 -1.12 23.03
N ASP A 254 11.16 -1.13 23.05
CA ASP A 254 10.33 -0.51 22.00
C ASP A 254 10.58 1.01 21.93
N MET A 255 10.60 1.69 23.08
CA MET A 255 10.89 3.13 23.13
C MET A 255 12.32 3.46 22.68
N PHE A 256 13.30 2.64 23.04
CA PHE A 256 14.70 2.79 22.61
C PHE A 256 14.82 2.67 21.09
N ARG A 257 14.18 1.66 20.50
CA ARG A 257 14.13 1.48 19.05
C ARG A 257 13.56 2.71 18.35
N ARG A 258 12.43 3.25 18.85
CA ARG A 258 11.75 4.42 18.26
C ARG A 258 12.56 5.72 18.37
N THR A 259 13.39 5.85 19.39
CA THR A 259 14.10 7.10 19.70
C THR A 259 15.56 7.12 19.23
N SER A 260 16.17 5.94 19.06
CA SER A 260 17.61 5.83 18.77
C SER A 260 17.93 5.71 17.28
N LEU A 261 16.97 5.30 16.46
CA LEU A 261 17.14 5.14 15.02
C LEU A 261 16.72 6.40 14.27
N THR A 262 17.54 6.83 13.31
CA THR A 262 17.16 7.87 12.34
C THR A 262 16.07 7.36 11.41
N ASP A 263 16.17 6.09 11.02
CA ASP A 263 15.27 5.44 10.08
C ASP A 263 15.16 3.95 10.45
N THR A 264 13.93 3.47 10.61
CA THR A 264 13.65 2.09 11.03
C THR A 264 13.49 1.13 9.87
N THR A 265 13.52 1.61 8.63
CA THR A 265 13.22 0.82 7.42
C THR A 265 14.48 0.37 6.69
N THR A 266 15.63 0.96 7.05
CA THR A 266 16.96 0.64 6.51
C THR A 266 17.89 -0.03 7.54
N ILE A 267 17.58 0.06 8.83
CA ILE A 267 18.32 -0.61 9.91
C ILE A 267 17.38 -1.61 10.58
N TYR A 268 17.71 -2.89 10.47
CA TYR A 268 17.00 -3.94 11.20
C TYR A 268 17.46 -3.96 12.66
N PHE A 269 16.54 -3.70 13.58
CA PHE A 269 16.79 -3.73 15.02
C PHE A 269 15.50 -4.10 15.74
N GLU A 270 15.37 -5.39 16.07
CA GLU A 270 14.20 -6.01 16.69
C GLU A 270 14.56 -6.61 18.06
N PRO A 271 14.80 -5.78 19.10
CA PRO A 271 15.09 -6.28 20.43
C PRO A 271 13.84 -6.85 21.10
N GLN A 272 13.99 -8.00 21.73
CA GLN A 272 12.97 -8.64 22.56
C GLN A 272 13.54 -8.82 23.96
N ALA A 273 12.86 -8.31 24.98
CA ALA A 273 13.26 -8.49 26.37
C ALA A 273 12.36 -9.53 27.04
N SER A 274 12.97 -10.50 27.70
CA SER A 274 12.31 -11.43 28.62
C SER A 274 12.93 -11.35 30.00
N ILE A 275 12.13 -11.61 31.03
CA ILE A 275 12.62 -11.71 32.41
C ILE A 275 13.05 -13.16 32.65
N GLU A 276 14.28 -13.36 33.12
CA GLU A 276 14.78 -14.66 33.55
C GLU A 276 15.47 -14.49 34.92
N GLY A 277 14.88 -15.06 35.97
CA GLY A 277 15.32 -14.81 37.36
C GLY A 277 15.16 -13.33 37.73
N ASP A 278 16.20 -12.75 38.31
CA ASP A 278 16.24 -11.34 38.73
C ASP A 278 16.78 -10.38 37.65
N GLY A 279 16.90 -10.86 36.40
CA GLY A 279 17.51 -10.11 35.29
C GLY A 279 16.68 -10.10 34.01
N VAL A 280 17.16 -9.34 33.04
CA VAL A 280 16.59 -9.25 31.69
C VAL A 280 17.52 -9.91 30.68
N VAL A 281 16.94 -10.71 29.80
CA VAL A 281 17.64 -11.28 28.64
C VAL A 281 17.15 -10.60 27.37
N LEU A 282 18.06 -9.98 26.64
CA LEU A 282 17.80 -9.38 25.33
C LEU A 282 18.01 -10.44 24.24
N ARG A 283 16.94 -10.75 23.53
CA ARG A 283 16.89 -11.63 22.34
C ARG A 283 16.46 -10.83 21.12
N GLY A 284 16.31 -11.52 19.99
CA GLY A 284 15.97 -10.91 18.70
C GLY A 284 17.20 -10.78 17.81
N ALA A 285 17.18 -9.81 16.89
CA ALA A 285 18.27 -9.67 15.92
C ALA A 285 18.47 -8.22 15.45
N THR A 286 19.69 -7.94 14.96
CA THR A 286 20.03 -6.63 14.40
C THR A 286 21.13 -6.67 13.35
N THR A 287 21.07 -5.77 12.36
CA THR A 287 22.18 -5.46 11.46
C THR A 287 23.20 -4.47 12.06
N ALA A 288 22.94 -3.94 13.26
CA ALA A 288 23.75 -2.92 13.93
C ALA A 288 24.17 -3.37 15.35
N PRO A 289 25.24 -4.18 15.49
CA PRO A 289 25.68 -4.72 16.79
C PRO A 289 25.98 -3.65 17.85
N ALA A 290 26.41 -2.46 17.43
CA ALA A 290 26.64 -1.33 18.33
C ALA A 290 25.36 -0.84 19.02
N LEU A 291 24.21 -0.92 18.34
CA LEU A 291 22.91 -0.56 18.93
C LEU A 291 22.48 -1.55 20.01
N ALA A 292 22.68 -2.86 19.80
CA ALA A 292 22.39 -3.87 20.81
C ALA A 292 23.21 -3.64 22.10
N ARG A 293 24.52 -3.35 21.98
CA ARG A 293 25.37 -2.98 23.13
C ARG A 293 24.93 -1.69 23.79
N THR A 294 24.40 -0.74 23.03
CA THR A 294 23.91 0.54 23.57
C THR A 294 22.60 0.37 24.31
N LEU A 295 21.68 -0.48 23.82
CA LEU A 295 20.46 -0.85 24.52
C LEU A 295 20.75 -1.55 25.86
N GLU A 296 21.66 -2.53 25.86
CA GLU A 296 22.09 -3.20 27.09
C GLU A 296 22.62 -2.20 28.12
N ARG A 297 23.52 -1.30 27.69
CA ARG A 297 24.01 -0.22 28.55
C ARG A 297 22.87 0.66 29.03
N ALA A 298 21.93 1.06 28.17
CA ALA A 298 20.81 1.92 28.53
C ALA A 298 19.90 1.27 29.59
N LEU A 299 19.57 -0.02 29.48
CA LEU A 299 18.80 -0.75 30.49
C LEU A 299 19.53 -0.81 31.84
N LYS A 300 20.84 -1.07 31.83
CA LYS A 300 21.68 -1.01 33.04
C LYS A 300 21.65 0.37 33.70
N ARG A 301 21.73 1.45 32.92
CA ARG A 301 21.62 2.83 33.45
C ARG A 301 20.20 3.18 33.90
N ALA A 302 19.19 2.50 33.37
CA ALA A 302 17.80 2.69 33.75
C ALA A 302 17.43 1.94 35.03
N GLY A 303 18.36 1.24 35.69
CA GLY A 303 18.14 0.58 36.98
C GLY A 303 18.06 -0.95 36.93
N ILE A 304 18.15 -1.58 35.75
CA ILE A 304 18.19 -3.04 35.64
C ILE A 304 19.62 -3.54 35.80
N ALA A 305 19.98 -4.05 36.98
CA ALA A 305 21.34 -4.46 37.30
C ALA A 305 21.85 -5.59 36.38
N GLU A 306 21.06 -6.65 36.22
CA GLU A 306 21.40 -7.84 35.43
C GLU A 306 20.75 -7.79 34.05
N VAL A 307 21.56 -7.53 33.02
CA VAL A 307 21.15 -7.59 31.61
C VAL A 307 22.10 -8.48 30.84
N ARG A 308 21.55 -9.56 30.26
CA ARG A 308 22.28 -10.50 29.38
C ARG A 308 21.87 -10.25 27.94
N ASN A 309 22.84 -9.96 27.08
CA ASN A 309 22.57 -9.65 25.67
C ASN A 309 22.88 -10.86 24.78
N GLU A 310 21.82 -11.49 24.28
CA GLU A 310 21.84 -12.63 23.36
C GLU A 310 21.26 -12.26 21.99
N MET A 311 21.22 -10.96 21.65
CA MET A 311 20.73 -10.53 20.33
C MET A 311 21.65 -11.06 19.23
N ARG A 312 21.03 -11.59 18.18
CA ARG A 312 21.75 -12.10 17.02
C ARG A 312 22.25 -10.95 16.14
N CYS A 313 23.48 -11.05 15.66
CA CYS A 313 24.03 -10.12 14.70
C CYS A 313 23.80 -10.65 13.29
N LEU A 314 23.15 -9.85 12.45
CA LEU A 314 22.85 -10.19 11.07
C LEU A 314 23.96 -9.67 10.14
N PRO A 315 24.27 -10.37 9.03
CA PRO A 315 23.60 -11.57 8.55
C PRO A 315 23.93 -12.83 9.37
N GLU A 316 22.97 -13.76 9.54
CA GLU A 316 23.15 -14.95 10.38
C GLU A 316 23.60 -16.18 9.58
N ASP A 317 24.90 -16.46 9.65
CA ASP A 317 25.59 -17.48 8.85
C ASP A 317 25.01 -18.88 9.06
N GLY A 318 24.73 -19.23 10.32
CA GLY A 318 24.22 -20.55 10.67
C GLY A 318 22.80 -20.82 10.19
N ARG A 319 21.99 -19.78 9.96
CA ARG A 319 20.64 -19.92 9.39
C ARG A 319 20.64 -19.79 7.87
N LEU A 320 21.59 -19.05 7.34
CA LEU A 320 21.72 -18.84 5.90
C LEU A 320 22.52 -19.94 5.20
N ASP A 321 23.29 -20.78 5.91
CA ASP A 321 24.18 -21.79 5.31
C ASP A 321 25.08 -21.21 4.21
N GLY A 322 25.63 -20.01 4.44
CA GLY A 322 26.46 -19.29 3.46
C GLY A 322 25.69 -18.61 2.31
N ARG A 323 24.36 -18.72 2.24
CA ARG A 323 23.51 -18.05 1.23
C ARG A 323 23.36 -16.57 1.56
N ARG A 324 24.03 -15.70 0.81
CA ARG A 324 24.06 -14.25 1.08
C ARG A 324 23.30 -13.40 0.09
N PHE A 325 22.98 -13.96 -1.07
CA PHE A 325 22.51 -13.19 -2.20
C PHE A 325 21.33 -13.91 -2.85
N ALA A 326 20.34 -13.13 -3.27
CA ALA A 326 19.21 -13.66 -4.02
C ALA A 326 18.75 -12.66 -5.08
N VAL A 327 17.93 -13.16 -5.99
CA VAL A 327 17.21 -12.37 -7.01
C VAL A 327 15.74 -12.77 -7.01
N VAL A 328 14.85 -11.79 -7.16
CA VAL A 328 13.40 -12.02 -7.24
C VAL A 328 13.03 -12.67 -8.57
N THR A 329 12.30 -13.79 -8.53
CA THR A 329 11.90 -14.61 -9.69
C THR A 329 10.43 -14.54 -10.03
N VAL A 330 9.60 -13.94 -9.19
CA VAL A 330 8.16 -13.72 -9.45
C VAL A 330 7.91 -12.29 -9.92
N SER A 331 6.78 -12.07 -10.61
CA SER A 331 6.41 -10.75 -11.16
C SER A 331 6.53 -9.64 -10.11
N THR A 332 5.91 -9.87 -8.95
CA THR A 332 5.99 -9.00 -7.79
C THR A 332 5.84 -9.83 -6.52
N VAL A 333 6.48 -9.44 -5.43
CA VAL A 333 6.28 -10.06 -4.09
C VAL A 333 6.27 -8.99 -3.01
N ARG A 334 5.42 -9.13 -1.99
CA ARG A 334 5.43 -8.23 -0.82
C ARG A 334 6.47 -8.68 0.19
N THR A 335 6.97 -7.72 0.95
CA THR A 335 7.82 -7.95 2.11
C THR A 335 7.11 -7.48 3.36
N TYR A 336 7.46 -8.09 4.49
CA TYR A 336 6.77 -7.88 5.77
C TYR A 336 7.75 -7.60 6.90
N SER A 337 7.25 -7.01 7.97
CA SER A 337 8.02 -6.72 9.20
C SER A 337 8.39 -7.98 9.98
N THR A 338 7.65 -9.07 9.79
CA THR A 338 7.83 -10.37 10.43
C THR A 338 7.77 -11.48 9.36
N PRO A 339 8.30 -12.69 9.62
CA PRO A 339 8.22 -13.83 8.70
C PRO A 339 6.80 -14.41 8.63
N SER A 340 5.84 -13.60 8.20
CA SER A 340 4.43 -13.94 8.14
C SER A 340 3.71 -13.01 7.17
N ASP A 341 2.81 -13.57 6.37
CA ASP A 341 1.90 -12.78 5.50
C ASP A 341 0.90 -11.93 6.31
N LEU A 342 0.76 -12.19 7.62
CA LEU A 342 -0.02 -11.36 8.54
C LEU A 342 0.78 -10.20 9.13
N GLY A 343 2.08 -10.12 8.84
CA GLY A 343 2.94 -9.03 9.28
C GLY A 343 2.58 -7.71 8.61
N ASN A 344 3.05 -6.60 9.18
CA ASN A 344 2.87 -5.30 8.52
C ASN A 344 3.70 -5.26 7.23
N VAL A 345 3.04 -5.01 6.10
CA VAL A 345 3.68 -4.83 4.80
C VAL A 345 4.71 -3.70 4.88
N GLN A 346 5.91 -3.97 4.37
CA GLN A 346 7.01 -3.03 4.26
C GLN A 346 7.01 -2.40 2.87
N THR A 347 7.35 -3.20 1.86
CA THR A 347 7.38 -2.79 0.45
C THR A 347 7.03 -3.96 -0.47
N GLN A 348 6.93 -3.69 -1.77
CA GLN A 348 6.77 -4.69 -2.82
C GLN A 348 8.05 -4.76 -3.64
N LEU A 349 8.64 -5.94 -3.80
CA LEU A 349 9.76 -6.19 -4.70
C LEU A 349 9.27 -6.52 -6.10
N LEU A 350 10.08 -6.21 -7.11
CA LEU A 350 9.78 -6.49 -8.51
C LEU A 350 10.71 -7.59 -9.06
N TYR A 351 10.26 -8.28 -10.11
CA TYR A 351 11.06 -9.25 -10.85
C TYR A 351 12.45 -8.70 -11.22
N GLY A 352 13.51 -9.48 -11.00
CA GLY A 352 14.88 -9.05 -11.30
C GLY A 352 15.61 -8.36 -10.16
N GLU A 353 14.92 -8.00 -9.08
CA GLU A 353 15.52 -7.25 -7.99
C GLU A 353 16.50 -8.08 -7.16
N LEU A 354 17.66 -7.47 -6.88
CA LEU A 354 18.75 -8.08 -6.11
C LEU A 354 18.56 -7.86 -4.62
N LEU A 355 18.84 -8.91 -3.85
CA LEU A 355 18.63 -8.97 -2.40
C LEU A 355 19.89 -9.43 -1.67
N TRP A 356 20.23 -8.73 -0.58
CA TRP A 356 21.20 -9.21 0.41
C TRP A 356 20.45 -9.96 1.50
N LEU A 357 20.69 -11.26 1.62
CA LEU A 357 20.05 -12.12 2.62
C LEU A 357 20.69 -11.91 4.00
N LEU A 358 19.83 -11.69 4.99
CA LEU A 358 20.20 -11.36 6.37
C LEU A 358 19.86 -12.48 7.34
N ASP A 359 18.73 -13.15 7.17
CA ASP A 359 18.28 -14.23 8.04
C ASP A 359 17.38 -15.21 7.26
N HIS A 360 17.19 -16.40 7.82
CA HIS A 360 16.25 -17.39 7.31
C HIS A 360 15.47 -18.02 8.47
N CYS A 361 14.15 -18.14 8.30
CA CYS A 361 13.27 -18.79 9.26
C CYS A 361 12.01 -19.28 8.55
N ASP A 362 11.66 -20.56 8.70
CA ASP A 362 10.37 -21.13 8.28
C ASP A 362 9.92 -20.80 6.85
N GLY A 363 10.84 -20.88 5.89
CA GLY A 363 10.55 -20.57 4.48
C GLY A 363 10.49 -19.07 4.15
N TRP A 364 11.03 -18.23 5.04
CA TRP A 364 11.18 -16.80 4.82
C TRP A 364 12.65 -16.41 4.87
N TYR A 365 13.03 -15.49 3.99
CA TYR A 365 14.27 -14.76 4.13
C TYR A 365 13.99 -13.35 4.63
N LEU A 366 14.76 -12.90 5.61
CA LEU A 366 14.92 -11.47 5.85
C LEU A 366 15.97 -10.96 4.87
N ALA A 367 15.69 -9.88 4.14
CA ALA A 367 16.63 -9.34 3.17
C ALA A 367 16.63 -7.81 3.14
N HIS A 368 17.76 -7.23 2.71
CA HIS A 368 17.82 -5.87 2.20
C HIS A 368 17.60 -5.87 0.69
N ALA A 369 16.73 -4.98 0.22
CA ALA A 369 16.54 -4.68 -1.19
C ALA A 369 17.54 -3.63 -1.69
N SER A 370 17.58 -3.44 -3.01
CA SER A 370 18.50 -2.51 -3.68
C SER A 370 18.33 -1.03 -3.30
N ASP A 371 17.16 -0.65 -2.81
CA ASP A 371 16.85 0.67 -2.27
C ASP A 371 17.20 0.83 -0.77
N GLY A 372 17.78 -0.22 -0.17
CA GLY A 372 18.16 -0.27 1.25
C GLY A 372 17.04 -0.71 2.19
N TYR A 373 15.81 -0.92 1.71
CA TYR A 373 14.69 -1.34 2.56
C TYR A 373 14.88 -2.78 3.02
N TRP A 374 14.65 -3.07 4.30
CA TRP A 374 14.58 -4.45 4.78
C TRP A 374 13.15 -5.00 4.77
N GLY A 375 13.04 -6.32 4.64
CA GLY A 375 11.76 -7.00 4.81
C GLY A 375 11.88 -8.52 4.72
N TRP A 376 10.94 -9.21 5.37
CA TRP A 376 10.78 -10.66 5.24
C TRP A 376 10.05 -10.98 3.95
N VAL A 377 10.66 -11.82 3.11
CA VAL A 377 10.15 -12.28 1.82
C VAL A 377 10.04 -13.80 1.80
N ARG A 378 8.99 -14.31 1.14
CA ARG A 378 8.79 -15.73 0.90
C ARG A 378 9.97 -16.32 0.12
N GLN A 379 10.53 -17.44 0.59
CA GLN A 379 11.67 -18.09 -0.04
C GLN A 379 11.38 -18.53 -1.48
N GLU A 380 10.16 -18.94 -1.78
CA GLU A 380 9.72 -19.39 -3.10
C GLU A 380 9.67 -18.25 -4.14
N ALA A 381 9.63 -16.99 -3.71
CA ALA A 381 9.61 -15.84 -4.59
C ALA A 381 11.01 -15.39 -5.06
N VAL A 382 12.06 -16.01 -4.52
CA VAL A 382 13.45 -15.62 -4.76
C VAL A 382 14.31 -16.84 -5.11
N ARG A 383 15.33 -16.62 -5.93
CA ARG A 383 16.38 -17.61 -6.21
C ARG A 383 17.66 -17.15 -5.56
N VAL A 384 18.25 -18.01 -4.73
CA VAL A 384 19.59 -17.79 -4.18
C VAL A 384 20.60 -17.83 -5.32
N ILE A 385 21.51 -16.86 -5.31
CA ILE A 385 22.59 -16.74 -6.31
C ILE A 385 23.94 -16.65 -5.61
N ASP A 386 25.00 -16.99 -6.34
CA ASP A 386 26.35 -16.82 -5.83
C ASP A 386 26.80 -15.35 -5.93
N ARG A 387 27.94 -15.07 -5.31
CA ARG A 387 28.53 -13.72 -5.29
C ARG A 387 28.88 -13.21 -6.69
N GLN A 388 29.38 -14.07 -7.58
CA GLN A 388 29.78 -13.67 -8.92
C GLN A 388 28.56 -13.25 -9.76
N GLN A 389 27.47 -14.01 -9.68
CA GLN A 389 26.19 -13.69 -10.30
C GLN A 389 25.63 -12.37 -9.75
N PHE A 390 25.67 -12.19 -8.43
CA PHE A 390 25.21 -10.97 -7.79
C PHE A 390 26.04 -9.74 -8.20
N ASP A 391 27.36 -9.83 -8.12
CA ASP A 391 28.28 -8.73 -8.47
C ASP A 391 28.17 -8.36 -9.97
N SER A 392 28.01 -9.36 -10.85
CA SER A 392 27.78 -9.14 -12.28
C SER A 392 26.44 -8.45 -12.55
N ALA A 393 25.38 -8.83 -11.84
CA ALA A 393 24.07 -8.22 -12.02
C ALA A 393 24.01 -6.81 -11.43
N LEU A 394 24.72 -6.55 -10.31
CA LEU A 394 24.76 -5.26 -9.64
C LEU A 394 25.54 -4.21 -10.45
N ASN A 395 26.70 -4.59 -10.99
CA ASN A 395 27.63 -3.67 -11.64
C ASN A 395 27.49 -3.64 -13.18
N GLY A 396 26.72 -4.56 -13.75
CA GLY A 396 26.46 -4.60 -15.18
C GLY A 396 25.48 -3.50 -15.64
N LEU A 397 25.55 -3.15 -16.92
CA LEU A 397 24.57 -2.26 -17.55
C LEU A 397 23.15 -2.77 -17.31
N GLN A 398 22.24 -1.87 -16.95
CA GLN A 398 20.86 -2.23 -16.63
C GLN A 398 19.89 -1.71 -17.69
N ALA A 399 18.74 -2.36 -17.79
CA ALA A 399 17.60 -1.87 -18.53
C ALA A 399 16.35 -1.81 -17.64
N ALA A 400 15.65 -0.68 -17.68
CA ALA A 400 14.37 -0.50 -17.01
C ALA A 400 13.21 -0.89 -17.94
N VAL A 401 12.25 -1.64 -17.43
CA VAL A 401 11.04 -2.05 -18.17
C VAL A 401 10.03 -0.90 -18.19
N LEU A 402 9.64 -0.43 -19.37
CA LEU A 402 8.76 0.76 -19.53
C LEU A 402 7.27 0.43 -19.49
N ARG A 403 6.92 -0.77 -19.96
CA ARG A 403 5.58 -1.37 -20.00
C ARG A 403 5.72 -2.84 -19.70
N ASP A 404 4.67 -3.47 -19.18
CA ASP A 404 4.72 -4.89 -18.87
C ASP A 404 5.13 -5.70 -20.11
N ILE A 405 6.04 -6.63 -19.90
CA ILE A 405 6.45 -7.61 -20.91
C ILE A 405 6.21 -9.01 -20.35
N GLU A 406 6.01 -9.96 -21.25
CA GLU A 406 5.90 -11.37 -20.89
C GLU A 406 7.15 -12.09 -21.38
N VAL A 407 7.77 -12.84 -20.47
CA VAL A 407 8.96 -13.63 -20.75
C VAL A 407 8.74 -15.01 -20.16
N ASN A 408 8.71 -16.05 -21.01
CA ASN A 408 8.53 -17.44 -20.60
C ASN A 408 7.31 -17.65 -19.68
N GLY A 409 6.18 -17.02 -19.99
CA GLY A 409 4.95 -17.10 -19.18
C GLY A 409 4.99 -16.29 -17.88
N THR A 410 6.09 -15.59 -17.59
CA THR A 410 6.19 -14.67 -16.45
C THR A 410 6.00 -13.23 -16.89
N ARG A 411 5.04 -12.54 -16.27
CA ARG A 411 4.88 -11.10 -16.45
C ARG A 411 5.98 -10.35 -15.72
N ILE A 412 6.75 -9.54 -16.44
CA ILE A 412 7.73 -8.62 -15.88
C ILE A 412 7.09 -7.23 -15.86
N PRO A 413 6.80 -6.68 -14.67
CA PRO A 413 6.05 -5.45 -14.57
C PRO A 413 6.88 -4.23 -14.97
N ALA A 414 6.22 -3.21 -15.49
CA ALA A 414 6.87 -1.93 -15.74
C ALA A 414 7.44 -1.32 -14.43
N GLY A 415 8.69 -0.87 -14.50
CA GLY A 415 9.52 -0.48 -13.35
C GLY A 415 10.56 -1.53 -12.95
N ALA A 416 10.42 -2.80 -13.37
CA ALA A 416 11.44 -3.82 -13.15
C ALA A 416 12.76 -3.45 -13.85
N ARG A 417 13.88 -3.94 -13.30
CA ARG A 417 15.23 -3.72 -13.84
C ARG A 417 15.92 -5.04 -14.08
N LEU A 418 16.58 -5.16 -15.22
CA LEU A 418 17.26 -6.38 -15.64
C LEU A 418 18.63 -6.05 -16.23
N PRO A 419 19.63 -6.92 -16.06
CA PRO A 419 20.92 -6.77 -16.73
C PRO A 419 20.75 -6.76 -18.25
N LEU A 420 21.29 -5.73 -18.90
CA LEU A 420 21.36 -5.61 -20.35
C LEU A 420 22.58 -6.39 -20.87
N ILE A 421 22.36 -7.24 -21.88
CA ILE A 421 23.41 -8.07 -22.49
C ILE A 421 23.86 -7.50 -23.83
N SER A 422 22.91 -7.11 -24.69
CA SER A 422 23.21 -6.55 -26.00
C SER A 422 22.09 -5.62 -26.46
N GLN A 423 22.41 -4.76 -27.42
CA GLN A 423 21.46 -3.83 -28.02
C GLN A 423 21.69 -3.72 -29.53
N THR A 424 20.59 -3.73 -30.27
CA THR A 424 20.52 -3.39 -31.68
C THR A 424 19.55 -2.20 -31.84
N PRO A 425 19.43 -1.60 -33.04
CA PRO A 425 18.43 -0.54 -33.27
C PRO A 425 16.98 -0.98 -33.01
N TRP A 426 16.67 -2.27 -33.16
CA TRP A 426 15.29 -2.80 -33.13
C TRP A 426 14.97 -3.61 -31.88
N SER A 427 16.00 -4.22 -31.28
CA SER A 427 15.86 -5.16 -30.18
C SER A 427 16.94 -5.00 -29.13
N ARG A 428 16.65 -5.50 -27.94
CA ARG A 428 17.55 -5.50 -26.79
C ARG A 428 17.48 -6.86 -26.15
N SER A 429 18.61 -7.36 -25.65
CA SER A 429 18.65 -8.63 -24.94
C SER A 429 18.91 -8.37 -23.46
N VAL A 430 18.05 -8.92 -22.60
CA VAL A 430 18.17 -8.82 -21.14
C VAL A 430 18.36 -10.19 -20.53
N ARG A 431 19.05 -10.26 -19.40
CA ARG A 431 19.21 -11.50 -18.64
C ARG A 431 18.11 -11.62 -17.59
N THR A 432 17.41 -12.75 -17.59
CA THR A 432 16.40 -13.05 -16.57
C THR A 432 17.05 -13.52 -15.27
N PRO A 433 16.33 -13.43 -14.14
CA PRO A 433 16.63 -14.16 -12.91
C PRO A 433 16.90 -15.65 -13.09
N SER A 434 16.35 -16.34 -14.09
CA SER A 434 16.68 -17.76 -14.36
C SER A 434 18.04 -17.94 -15.04
N GLY A 435 18.69 -16.85 -15.48
CA GLY A 435 19.99 -16.83 -16.16
C GLY A 435 19.89 -16.79 -17.68
N GLU A 436 18.69 -16.98 -18.23
CA GLU A 436 18.40 -16.96 -19.66
C GLU A 436 18.57 -15.55 -20.24
N VAL A 437 18.93 -15.48 -21.53
CA VAL A 437 19.00 -14.22 -22.26
C VAL A 437 17.82 -14.15 -23.21
N VAL A 438 16.99 -13.13 -23.06
CA VAL A 438 15.75 -12.98 -23.79
C VAL A 438 15.75 -11.68 -24.59
N GLU A 439 15.29 -11.77 -25.82
CA GLU A 439 15.17 -10.62 -26.72
C GLU A 439 13.83 -9.92 -26.51
N VAL A 440 13.88 -8.60 -26.35
CA VAL A 440 12.71 -7.76 -26.15
C VAL A 440 12.75 -6.60 -27.14
N GLN A 441 11.57 -6.12 -27.54
CA GLN A 441 11.47 -4.95 -28.40
C GLN A 441 12.14 -3.74 -27.75
N ALA A 442 12.92 -2.98 -28.53
CA ALA A 442 13.57 -1.78 -28.04
C ALA A 442 12.57 -0.86 -27.32
N GLY A 443 11.40 -0.56 -27.89
CA GLY A 443 10.41 0.33 -27.26
C GLY A 443 9.83 -0.12 -25.90
N SER A 444 10.04 -1.36 -25.48
CA SER A 444 9.52 -1.90 -24.21
C SER A 444 10.44 -1.70 -23.01
N ILE A 445 11.73 -1.44 -23.24
CA ILE A 445 12.71 -1.22 -22.18
C ILE A 445 13.49 0.06 -22.44
N ARG A 446 14.20 0.57 -21.43
CA ARG A 446 15.13 1.69 -21.53
C ARG A 446 16.48 1.26 -21.00
N VAL A 447 17.54 1.48 -21.76
CA VAL A 447 18.91 1.32 -21.26
C VAL A 447 19.17 2.41 -20.23
N ILE A 448 19.59 2.01 -19.04
CA ILE A 448 20.03 2.92 -18.00
C ILE A 448 21.50 3.22 -18.31
N ASP A 449 21.75 4.43 -18.82
CA ASP A 449 23.09 5.01 -18.87
C ASP A 449 23.19 6.08 -17.76
N ASP A 450 24.41 6.28 -17.25
CA ASP A 450 24.67 7.18 -16.13
C ASP A 450 24.61 8.67 -16.52
N LEU A 451 24.42 9.01 -17.80
CA LEU A 451 24.64 10.35 -18.35
C LEU A 451 23.34 11.06 -18.78
N ALA A 452 22.23 10.36 -18.95
CA ALA A 452 20.99 10.91 -19.49
C ALA A 452 19.86 11.02 -18.45
N MET A 453 19.88 12.08 -17.63
CA MET A 453 18.69 12.54 -16.91
C MET A 453 17.64 13.10 -17.89
N THR A 454 16.78 12.26 -18.45
CA THR A 454 15.70 12.76 -19.32
C THR A 454 14.41 12.96 -18.52
N ARG A 455 13.90 14.19 -18.48
CA ARG A 455 12.46 14.43 -18.40
C ARG A 455 11.80 14.07 -19.75
N PRO A 456 10.48 13.78 -19.81
CA PRO A 456 9.48 13.79 -18.74
C PRO A 456 8.87 12.40 -18.45
N LEU A 457 8.91 11.98 -17.18
CA LEU A 457 8.13 10.86 -16.63
C LEU A 457 6.61 11.13 -16.57
N ILE A 458 6.17 12.24 -17.17
CA ILE A 458 4.78 12.70 -17.15
C ILE A 458 3.87 11.76 -17.92
N MET A 459 4.27 11.31 -19.13
CA MET A 459 3.45 10.39 -19.90
C MET A 459 3.20 9.07 -19.15
N PRO A 460 4.23 8.39 -18.61
CA PRO A 460 4.02 7.25 -17.71
C PRO A 460 3.15 7.57 -16.49
N ALA A 461 3.30 8.74 -15.86
CA ALA A 461 2.47 9.13 -14.71
C ALA A 461 0.98 9.29 -15.09
N LEU A 462 0.69 9.89 -16.25
CA LEU A 462 -0.67 10.03 -16.75
C LEU A 462 -1.28 8.68 -17.16
N GLN A 463 -0.47 7.74 -17.64
CA GLN A 463 -0.91 6.36 -17.93
C GLN A 463 -1.26 5.56 -16.68
N MET A 464 -0.83 6.01 -15.49
CA MET A 464 -1.16 5.37 -14.22
C MET A 464 -2.49 5.83 -13.63
N LEU A 465 -3.15 6.84 -14.20
CA LEU A 465 -4.43 7.34 -13.69
C LEU A 465 -5.43 6.19 -13.49
N TYR A 466 -6.15 6.24 -12.36
CA TYR A 466 -7.11 5.23 -11.91
C TYR A 466 -6.52 3.88 -11.46
N ILE A 467 -5.20 3.67 -11.48
CA ILE A 467 -4.60 2.50 -10.82
C ILE A 467 -4.90 2.58 -9.30
N PRO A 468 -5.43 1.51 -8.68
CA PRO A 468 -5.79 1.53 -7.27
C PRO A 468 -4.63 1.88 -6.33
N TYR A 469 -4.96 2.62 -5.27
CA TYR A 469 -4.04 2.85 -4.19
C TYR A 469 -3.85 1.56 -3.38
N VAL A 470 -2.61 1.08 -3.25
CA VAL A 470 -2.28 -0.09 -2.41
C VAL A 470 -1.04 0.25 -1.59
N PHE A 471 -1.19 0.31 -0.27
CA PHE A 471 -0.09 0.60 0.64
C PHE A 471 1.07 -0.39 0.45
N GLY A 472 2.30 0.11 0.39
CA GLY A 472 3.50 -0.71 0.18
C GLY A 472 3.75 -1.09 -1.30
N ALA A 473 2.78 -0.89 -2.20
CA ALA A 473 2.90 -1.35 -3.58
C ALA A 473 3.61 -0.33 -4.50
N ARG A 474 4.32 -0.85 -5.52
CA ARG A 474 5.08 -0.05 -6.50
C ARG A 474 5.01 -0.61 -7.92
N SER A 475 3.92 -1.30 -8.27
CA SER A 475 3.74 -1.95 -9.58
C SER A 475 2.51 -1.41 -10.31
N PRO A 476 2.37 -1.66 -11.62
CA PRO A 476 1.18 -1.24 -12.38
C PRO A 476 -0.15 -1.87 -11.92
N LEU A 477 -0.14 -2.82 -10.97
CA LEU A 477 -1.35 -3.40 -10.39
C LEU A 477 -1.84 -2.66 -9.14
N GLY A 478 -1.01 -1.82 -8.55
CA GLY A 478 -1.30 -1.10 -7.32
C GLY A 478 -0.11 -0.27 -6.88
N LEU A 479 -0.40 0.95 -6.44
CA LEU A 479 0.64 1.94 -6.13
C LEU A 479 0.29 2.63 -4.82
N ASP A 480 1.27 2.84 -3.94
CA ASP A 480 1.16 3.92 -2.96
C ASP A 480 1.84 5.20 -3.48
N CYS A 481 1.80 6.27 -2.68
CA CYS A 481 2.27 7.58 -3.12
C CYS A 481 3.75 7.57 -3.52
N SER A 482 4.62 7.01 -2.67
CA SER A 482 6.07 6.99 -2.90
C SER A 482 6.52 5.84 -3.80
N GLY A 483 5.76 4.74 -3.85
CA GLY A 483 5.90 3.62 -4.78
C GLY A 483 5.56 4.02 -6.23
N MET A 484 4.57 4.90 -6.44
CA MET A 484 4.33 5.50 -7.77
C MET A 484 5.54 6.34 -8.20
N VAL A 485 6.04 7.21 -7.33
CA VAL A 485 7.21 8.05 -7.63
C VAL A 485 8.45 7.17 -7.86
N ASN A 486 8.71 6.17 -7.01
CA ASN A 486 9.80 5.21 -7.16
C ASN A 486 9.71 4.47 -8.51
N ASN A 487 8.53 3.92 -8.86
CA ASN A 487 8.33 3.24 -10.14
C ASN A 487 8.61 4.14 -11.36
N LEU A 488 8.14 5.39 -11.33
CA LEU A 488 8.41 6.36 -12.41
C LEU A 488 9.91 6.63 -12.54
N PHE A 489 10.59 6.83 -11.41
CA PHE A 489 12.02 7.11 -11.36
C PHE A 489 12.88 5.92 -11.78
N ASP A 490 12.46 4.70 -11.44
CA ASP A 490 13.11 3.48 -11.90
C ASP A 490 13.05 3.35 -13.42
N ARG A 491 11.89 3.63 -14.03
CA ARG A 491 11.73 3.72 -15.50
C ARG A 491 12.56 4.84 -16.12
N GLY A 492 12.81 5.91 -15.37
CA GLY A 492 13.66 7.03 -15.77
C GLY A 492 15.16 6.75 -15.68
N GLY A 493 15.56 5.61 -15.09
CA GLY A 493 16.96 5.27 -14.85
C GLY A 493 17.56 5.94 -13.60
N LEU A 494 16.77 6.62 -12.78
CA LEU A 494 17.24 7.34 -11.59
C LEU A 494 16.64 6.71 -10.33
N PRO A 495 17.24 5.66 -9.75
CA PRO A 495 16.70 5.05 -8.55
C PRO A 495 16.66 6.06 -7.40
N ILE A 496 15.56 6.05 -6.65
CA ILE A 496 15.35 6.90 -5.48
C ILE A 496 14.86 6.04 -4.32
N ALA A 497 15.02 6.54 -3.10
CA ALA A 497 14.53 5.91 -1.88
C ALA A 497 13.03 5.55 -1.96
N ARG A 498 12.64 4.50 -1.24
CA ARG A 498 11.28 3.94 -1.26
C ARG A 498 10.24 4.84 -0.58
N ASP A 499 10.59 5.48 0.53
CA ASP A 499 9.63 6.24 1.34
C ASP A 499 9.64 7.74 1.04
N ALA A 500 8.46 8.36 1.07
CA ALA A 500 8.31 9.80 0.81
C ALA A 500 9.23 10.66 1.69
N THR A 501 9.38 10.29 2.97
CA THR A 501 10.27 10.97 3.94
C THR A 501 11.72 10.96 3.47
N GLN A 502 12.23 9.82 3.01
CA GLN A 502 13.59 9.68 2.50
C GLN A 502 13.75 10.40 1.15
N GLN A 503 12.76 10.28 0.27
CA GLN A 503 12.77 10.97 -1.03
C GLN A 503 12.85 12.49 -0.89
N PHE A 504 12.22 13.07 0.14
CA PHE A 504 12.24 14.51 0.40
C PHE A 504 13.66 15.04 0.73
N LEU A 505 14.53 14.18 1.27
CA LEU A 505 15.90 14.55 1.62
C LEU A 505 16.81 14.75 0.40
N SER A 506 16.43 14.21 -0.78
CA SER A 506 17.24 14.28 -2.00
C SER A 506 16.75 15.32 -3.02
N GLY A 507 17.66 15.75 -3.89
CA GLY A 507 17.39 16.70 -4.97
C GLY A 507 17.37 18.17 -4.54
N LYS A 508 17.35 19.06 -5.55
CA LYS A 508 17.31 20.51 -5.39
C LYS A 508 15.92 20.95 -4.90
N LEU A 509 15.86 21.69 -3.80
CA LEU A 509 14.63 22.39 -3.41
C LEU A 509 14.31 23.47 -4.44
N VAL A 510 13.17 23.34 -5.10
CA VAL A 510 12.74 24.29 -6.13
C VAL A 510 11.56 25.13 -5.70
N ALA A 511 10.69 24.61 -4.83
CA ALA A 511 9.55 25.33 -4.30
C ALA A 511 9.37 25.07 -2.80
N THR A 512 8.76 26.04 -2.12
CA THR A 512 8.34 25.97 -0.73
C THR A 512 6.86 26.32 -0.63
N ARG A 513 6.27 26.12 0.55
CA ARG A 513 4.87 26.45 0.82
C ARG A 513 4.46 27.87 0.36
N TRP A 514 5.33 28.87 0.53
CA TRP A 514 5.08 30.27 0.17
C TRP A 514 5.65 30.69 -1.19
N HIS A 515 6.31 29.79 -1.92
CA HIS A 515 6.88 30.11 -3.25
C HIS A 515 6.84 28.89 -4.18
N ARG A 516 5.89 28.91 -5.15
CA ARG A 516 5.55 27.75 -6.00
C ARG A 516 5.74 27.97 -7.50
N ASP A 517 6.03 29.18 -7.93
CA ASP A 517 6.03 29.55 -9.37
C ASP A 517 7.15 28.88 -10.18
N THR A 518 8.13 28.31 -9.48
CA THR A 518 9.28 27.58 -10.00
C THR A 518 9.02 26.08 -10.23
N ILE A 519 7.86 25.57 -9.82
CA ILE A 519 7.44 24.18 -10.05
C ILE A 519 7.32 23.93 -11.54
N ARG A 520 7.92 22.85 -12.02
CA ARG A 520 7.92 22.42 -13.42
C ARG A 520 7.51 20.94 -13.52
N PRO A 521 6.99 20.50 -14.68
CA PRO A 521 6.66 19.11 -14.91
C PRO A 521 7.84 18.18 -14.58
N GLY A 522 7.62 17.21 -13.69
CA GLY A 522 8.61 16.23 -13.23
C GLY A 522 9.23 16.55 -11.87
N ASP A 523 8.92 17.70 -11.26
CA ASP A 523 9.28 17.96 -9.86
C ASP A 523 8.45 17.07 -8.93
N ARG A 524 9.07 16.57 -7.86
CA ARG A 524 8.42 15.77 -6.82
C ARG A 524 7.84 16.71 -5.76
N LEU A 525 6.56 16.61 -5.47
CA LEU A 525 5.86 17.43 -4.47
C LEU A 525 5.69 16.63 -3.19
N TYR A 526 5.88 17.27 -2.04
CA TYR A 526 5.81 16.62 -0.74
C TYR A 526 4.82 17.32 0.18
N PHE A 527 4.22 16.52 1.07
CA PHE A 527 3.15 16.96 1.95
C PHE A 527 3.40 16.48 3.37
N LEU A 528 3.15 17.39 4.31
CA LEU A 528 3.37 17.26 5.75
C LEU A 528 2.02 17.06 6.45
N ASP A 529 1.94 16.13 7.39
CA ASP A 529 0.77 15.93 8.22
C ASP A 529 0.76 16.92 9.41
N SER A 530 -0.31 16.88 10.21
CA SER A 530 -0.44 17.73 11.40
C SER A 530 0.60 17.44 12.48
N TYR A 531 1.32 16.31 12.40
CA TYR A 531 2.37 15.91 13.33
C TYR A 531 3.78 16.24 12.82
N GLY A 532 3.88 17.00 11.72
CA GLY A 532 5.17 17.42 11.17
C GLY A 532 5.89 16.35 10.36
N LYS A 533 5.22 15.25 9.98
CA LYS A 533 5.83 14.16 9.21
C LYS A 533 5.45 14.24 7.74
N ILE A 534 6.42 13.96 6.86
CA ILE A 534 6.13 13.75 5.45
C ILE A 534 5.30 12.47 5.34
N PHE A 535 4.06 12.59 4.85
CA PHE A 535 3.14 11.45 4.74
C PHE A 535 2.76 11.13 3.28
N HIS A 536 3.07 12.03 2.34
CA HIS A 536 2.62 11.90 0.97
C HIS A 536 3.56 12.56 -0.03
N THR A 537 3.57 12.05 -1.27
CA THR A 537 4.35 12.57 -2.39
C THR A 537 3.59 12.44 -3.72
N GLY A 538 3.98 13.23 -4.73
CA GLY A 538 3.43 13.20 -6.08
C GLY A 538 4.35 13.84 -7.11
N ILE A 539 3.98 13.81 -8.39
CA ILE A 539 4.76 14.38 -9.50
C ILE A 539 4.00 15.57 -10.09
N ALA A 540 4.61 16.75 -10.10
CA ALA A 540 4.09 17.90 -10.82
C ALA A 540 3.96 17.56 -12.30
N ILE A 541 2.79 17.85 -12.88
CA ILE A 541 2.56 17.79 -14.32
C ILE A 541 2.55 19.19 -14.94
N ASN A 542 2.36 20.24 -14.15
CA ASN A 542 2.63 21.63 -14.50
C ASN A 542 2.89 22.44 -13.20
N SER A 543 2.86 23.77 -13.26
CA SER A 543 3.12 24.64 -12.10
C SER A 543 2.09 24.54 -10.96
N THR A 544 0.90 24.00 -11.24
CA THR A 544 -0.24 23.98 -10.31
C THR A 544 -0.81 22.60 -10.08
N HIS A 545 -0.63 21.67 -11.01
CA HIS A 545 -1.21 20.34 -11.01
C HIS A 545 -0.15 19.26 -10.81
N PHE A 546 -0.57 18.18 -10.16
CA PHE A 546 0.29 17.02 -9.93
C PHE A 546 -0.51 15.72 -9.97
N VAL A 547 0.17 14.66 -10.40
CA VAL A 547 -0.32 13.28 -10.32
C VAL A 547 0.18 12.65 -9.03
N HIS A 548 -0.68 11.90 -8.35
CA HIS A 548 -0.31 11.18 -7.13
C HIS A 548 -1.22 9.97 -6.91
N ALA A 549 -0.67 8.92 -6.29
CA ALA A 549 -1.45 7.79 -5.79
C ALA A 549 -1.94 8.11 -4.37
N SER A 550 -3.23 8.42 -4.24
CA SER A 550 -3.90 8.62 -2.94
C SER A 550 -5.22 7.86 -2.99
N PRO A 551 -5.72 7.28 -1.88
CA PRO A 551 -7.01 6.61 -1.89
C PRO A 551 -8.10 7.42 -2.61
N PRO A 552 -8.86 6.82 -3.54
CA PRO A 552 -8.86 5.40 -3.88
C PRO A 552 -7.84 4.96 -4.95
N ALA A 553 -7.26 5.88 -5.71
CA ALA A 553 -6.45 5.57 -6.90
C ALA A 553 -5.50 6.72 -7.30
N VAL A 554 -4.65 6.47 -8.28
CA VAL A 554 -3.86 7.53 -8.93
C VAL A 554 -4.78 8.57 -9.56
N GLN A 555 -4.55 9.84 -9.23
CA GLN A 555 -5.42 10.96 -9.58
C GLN A 555 -4.62 12.24 -9.85
N ILE A 556 -5.29 13.23 -10.46
CA ILE A 556 -4.76 14.59 -10.65
C ILE A 556 -5.37 15.51 -9.60
N SER A 557 -4.52 16.26 -8.90
CA SER A 557 -4.92 17.32 -7.98
C SER A 557 -4.26 18.65 -8.35
N SER A 558 -4.88 19.76 -7.93
CA SER A 558 -4.37 21.12 -8.12
C SER A 558 -4.07 21.79 -6.79
N LEU A 559 -3.00 22.59 -6.77
CA LEU A 559 -2.64 23.49 -5.67
C LEU A 559 -3.15 24.92 -5.90
N LYS A 560 -3.85 25.19 -7.01
CA LYS A 560 -4.39 26.52 -7.35
C LYS A 560 -5.82 26.64 -6.85
N LYS A 561 -6.05 27.53 -5.88
CA LYS A 561 -7.41 27.84 -5.39
C LYS A 561 -8.29 28.30 -6.55
N GLY A 562 -9.52 27.78 -6.64
CA GLY A 562 -10.47 28.04 -7.72
C GLY A 562 -10.33 27.13 -8.93
N ASP A 563 -9.32 26.26 -8.98
CA ASP A 563 -9.25 25.18 -9.97
C ASP A 563 -10.24 24.06 -9.65
N ARG A 564 -10.82 23.40 -10.65
CA ARG A 564 -11.78 22.30 -10.45
C ARG A 564 -11.17 21.07 -9.77
N LEU A 565 -9.85 20.89 -9.87
CA LEU A 565 -9.09 19.79 -9.27
C LEU A 565 -8.45 20.20 -7.94
N TYR A 566 -8.78 21.39 -7.43
CA TYR A 566 -8.25 21.89 -6.17
C TYR A 566 -8.79 21.12 -4.97
N VAL A 567 -7.90 20.75 -4.06
CA VAL A 567 -8.25 20.11 -2.79
C VAL A 567 -7.52 20.84 -1.67
N ASP A 568 -8.27 21.42 -0.73
CA ASP A 568 -7.72 22.23 0.38
C ASP A 568 -6.63 21.50 1.14
N ARG A 569 -6.85 20.20 1.44
CA ARG A 569 -5.87 19.38 2.14
C ARG A 569 -4.49 19.39 1.47
N TRP A 570 -4.41 19.28 0.15
CA TRP A 570 -3.12 19.26 -0.54
C TRP A 570 -2.45 20.62 -0.50
N TYR A 571 -3.22 21.70 -0.61
CA TYR A 571 -2.71 23.04 -0.41
C TYR A 571 -2.19 23.26 1.02
N GLU A 572 -2.94 22.84 2.04
CA GLU A 572 -2.58 22.98 3.45
C GLU A 572 -1.38 22.14 3.86
N CYS A 573 -1.29 20.91 3.36
CA CYS A 573 -0.19 20.02 3.68
C CYS A 573 1.06 20.26 2.84
N PHE A 574 0.99 21.00 1.72
CA PHE A 574 2.15 21.20 0.84
C PHE A 574 3.30 21.90 1.58
N VAL A 575 4.48 21.25 1.57
CA VAL A 575 5.69 21.77 2.23
C VAL A 575 6.75 22.24 1.24
N GLY A 576 6.89 21.56 0.10
CA GLY A 576 7.85 21.94 -0.92
C GLY A 576 7.95 20.94 -2.08
N ALA A 577 8.71 21.34 -3.10
CA ALA A 577 9.00 20.49 -4.26
C ALA A 577 10.51 20.30 -4.45
N LYS A 578 10.90 19.08 -4.81
CA LYS A 578 12.28 18.68 -5.11
C LYS A 578 12.44 18.32 -6.58
N ARG A 579 13.49 18.86 -7.18
CA ARG A 579 13.96 18.51 -8.53
C ARG A 579 15.11 17.51 -8.40
N PRO A 580 15.05 16.36 -9.09
CA PRO A 580 16.14 15.38 -9.11
C PRO A 580 17.47 16.01 -9.48
#